data_AF-A0A3L6FIT7-F1
#
_entry.id   AF-A0A3L6FIT7-F1
#
_cell.length_a   1.000
_cell.length_b   1.000
_cell.length_c   1.000
_cell.angle_alpha   90.00
_cell.angle_beta   90.00
_cell.angle_gamma   90.00
#
_symmetry.space_group_name_H-M   'P 1'
#
loop_
_entity.id
_entity.type
_entity.pdbx_description
1 polymer ?
#
loop_
_entity_poly.entity_id
_entity_poly.type
_entity_poly.pdbx_seq_one_letter_code
_entity_poly.pdbx_strand_id
1 'polypeptide(L)'
;MATWKVAPALAAGCTAVLKPSELASVTCLELADICKEVGLPSGVLNIVTRLGPDAGAPLSAHPDVDKVAFTGSFETGKKIMASAAPMVKPVTLELGGKSPIVVFDDVDIDKENLIDENAKCLNPSKPFIGFWDFHRNTQLSLIRLLQ
;
A
#
# COMPACT_ATOMS: atom_id res chain seq x y z
N MET A 1 -3.39 -2.42 6.29
CA MET A 1 -3.72 -1.27 5.42
C MET A 1 -4.81 -1.56 4.38
N ALA A 2 -5.38 -2.77 4.31
CA ALA A 2 -6.36 -3.13 3.29
C ALA A 2 -7.60 -2.22 3.29
N THR A 3 -8.10 -1.90 4.47
CA THR A 3 -9.26 -1.01 4.67
C THR A 3 -9.05 0.39 4.12
N TRP A 4 -7.82 0.93 4.11
CA TRP A 4 -7.50 2.25 3.54
C TRP A 4 -7.80 2.36 2.05
N LYS A 5 -7.88 1.23 1.33
CA LYS A 5 -8.23 1.19 -0.08
C LYS A 5 -9.62 0.61 -0.31
N VAL A 6 -9.99 -0.43 0.45
CA VAL A 6 -11.32 -1.07 0.32
C VAL A 6 -12.44 -0.12 0.75
N ALA A 7 -12.33 0.54 1.91
CA ALA A 7 -13.39 1.40 2.42
C ALA A 7 -13.75 2.57 1.47
N PRO A 8 -12.78 3.39 0.99
CA PRO A 8 -13.12 4.45 0.04
C PRO A 8 -13.59 3.91 -1.32
N ALA A 9 -13.12 2.74 -1.76
CA ALA A 9 -13.60 2.12 -3.01
C ALA A 9 -15.09 1.75 -2.90
N LEU A 10 -15.47 1.06 -1.83
CA LEU A 10 -16.86 0.68 -1.59
C LEU A 10 -17.76 1.90 -1.39
N ALA A 11 -17.28 2.91 -0.64
CA ALA A 11 -18.01 4.17 -0.46
C ALA A 11 -18.25 4.92 -1.78
N ALA A 12 -17.35 4.80 -2.75
CA ALA A 12 -17.50 5.35 -4.09
C ALA A 12 -18.40 4.50 -5.02
N GLY A 13 -18.99 3.42 -4.53
CA GLY A 13 -19.83 2.51 -5.33
C GLY A 13 -19.05 1.53 -6.21
N CYS A 14 -17.74 1.38 -5.98
CA CYS A 14 -16.92 0.44 -6.73
C CYS A 14 -17.10 -1.00 -6.21
N THR A 15 -16.79 -1.97 -7.07
CA THR A 15 -16.46 -3.32 -6.61
C THR A 15 -14.95 -3.45 -6.47
N ALA A 16 -14.48 -4.32 -5.57
CA ALA A 16 -13.07 -4.43 -5.26
C ALA A 16 -12.57 -5.87 -5.33
N VAL A 17 -11.34 -6.01 -5.83
CA VAL A 17 -10.55 -7.23 -5.70
C VAL A 17 -9.33 -6.92 -4.84
N LEU A 18 -9.33 -7.42 -3.61
CA LEU A 18 -8.23 -7.27 -2.67
C LEU A 18 -7.27 -8.44 -2.80
N LYS A 19 -6.00 -8.14 -3.12
CA LYS A 19 -4.91 -9.11 -3.10
C LYS A 19 -3.96 -8.74 -1.96
N PRO A 20 -4.10 -9.35 -0.76
CA PRO A 20 -3.18 -9.11 0.34
C PRO A 20 -1.79 -9.73 0.08
N SER A 21 -0.79 -9.32 0.85
CA SER A 21 0.51 -10.02 0.85
C SER A 21 0.33 -11.43 1.40
N GLU A 22 0.98 -12.37 0.73
CA GLU A 22 1.11 -13.77 1.13
C GLU A 22 1.70 -13.93 2.55
N LEU A 23 2.47 -12.95 3.03
CA LEU A 23 3.06 -12.95 4.37
C LEU A 23 2.07 -12.56 5.47
N ALA A 24 0.99 -11.86 5.13
CA ALA A 24 0.07 -11.27 6.10
C ALA A 24 -1.37 -11.22 5.54
N SER A 25 -1.92 -12.39 5.24
CA SER A 25 -3.25 -12.52 4.62
C SER A 25 -4.38 -12.80 5.60
N VAL A 26 -4.10 -13.34 6.79
CA VAL A 26 -5.13 -13.83 7.74
C VAL A 26 -6.15 -12.76 8.08
N THR A 27 -5.71 -11.57 8.47
CA THR A 27 -6.62 -10.46 8.83
C THR A 27 -7.49 -9.97 7.67
N CYS A 28 -7.06 -10.18 6.42
CA CYS A 28 -7.87 -9.86 5.26
C CYS A 28 -8.93 -10.95 5.00
N LEU A 29 -8.67 -12.20 5.37
CA LEU A 29 -9.67 -13.26 5.30
C LEU A 29 -10.75 -13.08 6.38
N GLU A 30 -10.36 -12.69 7.60
CA GLU A 30 -11.33 -12.32 8.65
C GLU A 30 -12.24 -11.17 8.21
N LEU A 31 -11.69 -10.19 7.48
CA LEU A 31 -12.49 -9.12 6.87
C LEU A 31 -13.54 -9.67 5.89
N ALA A 32 -13.24 -10.74 5.15
CA ALA A 32 -14.22 -11.38 4.27
C ALA A 32 -15.41 -11.93 5.07
N ASP A 33 -15.15 -12.55 6.23
CA ASP A 33 -16.19 -13.14 7.06
C ASP A 33 -17.05 -12.06 7.71
N ILE A 34 -16.44 -10.99 8.22
CA ILE A 34 -17.18 -9.80 8.68
C ILE A 34 -18.06 -9.23 7.56
N CYS A 35 -17.54 -9.11 6.33
CA CYS A 35 -18.32 -8.63 5.19
C CYS A 35 -19.54 -9.52 4.88
N LYS A 36 -19.41 -10.85 5.04
CA LYS A 36 -20.55 -11.77 4.90
C LYS A 36 -21.57 -11.57 6.02
N GLU A 37 -21.11 -11.43 7.26
CA GLU A 37 -21.98 -11.25 8.43
C GLU A 37 -22.83 -9.98 8.34
N VAL A 38 -22.25 -8.88 7.86
CA VAL A 38 -22.99 -7.61 7.66
C VAL A 38 -23.84 -7.59 6.38
N GLY A 39 -23.84 -8.67 5.60
CA GLY A 39 -24.66 -8.80 4.40
C GLY A 39 -24.15 -8.01 3.20
N LEU A 40 -22.83 -7.81 3.07
CA LEU A 40 -22.26 -7.18 1.88
C LEU A 40 -22.65 -8.00 0.63
N PRO A 41 -23.23 -7.39 -0.43
CA PRO A 41 -23.68 -8.14 -1.59
C PRO A 41 -22.54 -8.94 -2.24
N SER A 42 -22.87 -10.14 -2.73
CA SER A 42 -21.90 -11.02 -3.39
C SER A 42 -21.22 -10.32 -4.56
N GLY A 43 -19.89 -10.48 -4.67
CA GLY A 43 -19.08 -9.88 -5.72
C GLY A 43 -18.65 -8.43 -5.47
N VAL A 44 -19.18 -7.75 -4.44
CA VAL A 44 -18.78 -6.36 -4.12
C VAL A 44 -17.34 -6.29 -3.59
N LEU A 45 -16.96 -7.21 -2.71
CA LEU A 45 -15.58 -7.39 -2.28
C LEU A 45 -15.15 -8.84 -2.52
N ASN A 46 -14.09 -9.02 -3.29
CA ASN A 46 -13.48 -10.31 -3.56
C ASN A 46 -12.05 -10.32 -3.00
N ILE A 47 -11.65 -11.35 -2.29
CA ILE A 47 -10.32 -11.44 -1.67
C ILE A 47 -9.57 -12.64 -2.22
N VAL A 48 -8.38 -12.42 -2.78
CA VAL A 48 -7.59 -13.46 -3.44
C VAL A 48 -6.20 -13.57 -2.80
N THR A 49 -5.95 -14.68 -2.12
CA THR A 49 -4.68 -14.98 -1.45
C THR A 49 -3.83 -15.94 -2.29
N ARG A 50 -2.90 -15.39 -3.08
CA ARG A 50 -1.93 -16.12 -3.91
C ARG A 50 -0.60 -15.36 -3.89
N LEU A 51 0.45 -15.89 -4.52
CA LEU A 51 1.70 -15.15 -4.67
C LEU A 51 1.52 -13.94 -5.60
N GLY A 52 2.42 -12.95 -5.49
CA GLY A 52 2.43 -11.76 -6.35
C GLY A 52 2.40 -12.09 -7.86
N PRO A 53 3.28 -12.96 -8.37
CA PRO A 53 3.26 -13.37 -9.78
C PRO A 53 1.96 -14.05 -10.22
N ASP A 54 1.33 -14.81 -9.33
CA ASP A 54 0.18 -15.67 -9.68
C ASP A 54 -1.16 -14.92 -9.68
N ALA A 55 -1.31 -13.90 -8.83
CA ALA A 55 -2.55 -13.11 -8.75
C ALA A 55 -2.33 -11.62 -8.95
N GLY A 56 -1.24 -11.05 -8.43
CA GLY A 56 -0.98 -9.61 -8.54
C GLY A 56 -0.72 -9.17 -9.98
N ALA A 57 0.14 -9.89 -10.71
CA ALA A 57 0.48 -9.56 -12.10
C ALA A 57 -0.70 -9.76 -13.08
N PRO A 58 -1.49 -10.85 -13.01
CA PRO A 58 -2.70 -10.96 -13.82
C PRO A 58 -3.71 -9.85 -13.52
N LEU A 59 -3.89 -9.48 -12.24
CA LEU A 59 -4.85 -8.43 -11.87
C LEU A 59 -4.45 -7.05 -12.39
N SER A 60 -3.16 -6.70 -12.39
CA SER A 60 -2.72 -5.41 -12.93
C SER A 60 -2.90 -5.33 -14.46
N ALA A 61 -2.77 -6.45 -15.16
CA ALA A 61 -2.97 -6.56 -16.61
C ALA A 61 -4.40 -6.95 -17.05
N HIS A 62 -5.34 -7.17 -16.11
CA HIS A 62 -6.67 -7.68 -16.46
C HIS A 62 -7.53 -6.63 -17.19
N PRO A 63 -8.18 -6.94 -18.33
CA PRO A 63 -8.98 -5.96 -19.08
C PRO A 63 -10.17 -5.41 -18.29
N ASP A 64 -10.82 -6.24 -17.48
CA ASP A 64 -12.02 -5.83 -16.69
C ASP A 64 -11.71 -5.12 -15.35
N VAL A 65 -10.45 -4.76 -15.10
CA VAL A 65 -10.07 -4.01 -13.89
C VAL A 65 -9.79 -2.57 -14.28
N ASP A 66 -10.65 -1.64 -13.88
CA ASP A 66 -10.56 -0.24 -14.31
C ASP A 66 -9.43 0.54 -13.63
N LYS A 67 -9.07 0.19 -12.39
CA LYS A 67 -8.03 0.91 -11.63
C LYS A 67 -7.23 -0.01 -10.71
N VAL A 68 -5.93 0.30 -10.58
CA VAL A 68 -5.03 -0.35 -9.63
C VAL A 68 -4.61 0.61 -8.52
N ALA A 69 -4.80 0.23 -7.25
CA ALA A 69 -4.23 0.94 -6.11
C ALA A 69 -3.24 0.03 -5.36
N PHE A 70 -1.95 0.32 -5.48
CA PHE A 70 -0.89 -0.50 -4.92
C PHE A 70 -0.18 0.18 -3.76
N THR A 71 0.17 -0.60 -2.75
CA THR A 71 1.13 -0.22 -1.70
C THR A 71 2.22 -1.27 -1.58
N GLY A 72 3.48 -0.87 -1.63
CA GLY A 72 4.59 -1.82 -1.51
C GLY A 72 5.92 -1.31 -2.01
N SER A 73 6.77 -2.22 -2.51
CA SER A 73 8.11 -1.88 -2.93
C SER A 73 8.15 -1.13 -4.27
N PHE A 74 9.19 -0.32 -4.45
CA PHE A 74 9.43 0.45 -5.66
C PHE A 74 9.52 -0.45 -6.91
N GLU A 75 10.25 -1.55 -6.83
CA GLU A 75 10.44 -2.50 -7.94
C GLU A 75 9.14 -3.18 -8.36
N THR A 76 8.26 -3.52 -7.42
CA THR A 76 6.95 -4.08 -7.75
C THR A 76 6.03 -3.00 -8.34
N GLY A 77 6.09 -1.77 -7.82
CA GLY A 77 5.35 -0.63 -8.36
C GLY A 77 5.65 -0.38 -9.84
N LYS A 78 6.94 -0.41 -10.24
CA LYS A 78 7.35 -0.31 -11.65
C LYS A 78 6.70 -1.38 -12.52
N LYS A 79 6.73 -2.64 -12.07
CA LYS A 79 6.13 -3.78 -12.81
C LYS A 79 4.62 -3.59 -12.99
N ILE A 80 3.93 -3.16 -11.95
CA ILE A 80 2.49 -2.89 -12.00
C ILE A 80 2.20 -1.77 -13.01
N MET A 81 2.92 -0.65 -12.94
CA MET A 81 2.74 0.46 -13.87
C MET A 81 3.00 0.05 -15.33
N ALA A 82 4.07 -0.71 -15.57
CA ALA A 82 4.39 -1.22 -16.89
C ALA A 82 3.28 -2.15 -17.43
N SER A 83 2.71 -3.02 -16.60
CA SER A 83 1.61 -3.91 -17.00
C SER A 83 0.28 -3.19 -17.24
N ALA A 84 0.07 -2.05 -16.58
CA ALA A 84 -1.13 -1.23 -16.70
C ALA A 84 -1.10 -0.31 -17.94
N ALA A 85 0.10 0.03 -18.42
CA ALA A 85 0.32 1.01 -19.48
C ALA A 85 -0.35 0.66 -20.83
N PRO A 86 -0.36 -0.61 -21.33
CA PRO A 86 -0.99 -0.94 -22.61
C PRO A 86 -2.48 -0.63 -22.68
N MET A 87 -3.18 -0.63 -21.53
CA MET A 87 -4.61 -0.30 -21.43
C MET A 87 -4.85 1.12 -20.94
N VAL A 88 -3.79 1.92 -20.75
CA VAL A 88 -3.85 3.27 -20.14
C VAL A 88 -4.58 3.23 -18.78
N LYS A 89 -4.41 2.14 -18.03
CA LYS A 89 -5.15 1.89 -16.79
C LYS A 89 -4.62 2.81 -15.68
N PRO A 90 -5.48 3.60 -15.02
CA PRO A 90 -5.08 4.43 -13.90
C PRO A 90 -4.45 3.61 -12.76
N VAL A 91 -3.28 4.04 -12.29
CA VAL A 91 -2.57 3.44 -11.16
C VAL A 91 -2.33 4.48 -10.06
N THR A 92 -2.47 4.06 -8.80
CA THR A 92 -2.03 4.83 -7.63
C THR A 92 -1.00 3.98 -6.89
N LEU A 93 0.22 4.51 -6.71
CA LEU A 93 1.36 3.76 -6.18
C LEU A 93 1.86 4.42 -4.89
N GLU A 94 1.60 3.77 -3.76
CA GLU A 94 2.13 4.15 -2.44
C GLU A 94 3.37 3.32 -2.15
N LEU A 95 4.54 3.87 -2.44
CA LEU A 95 5.80 3.11 -2.45
C LEU A 95 6.62 3.34 -1.17
N GLY A 96 7.66 2.52 -1.01
CA GLY A 96 8.70 2.77 -0.02
C GLY A 96 9.41 4.11 -0.27
N GLY A 97 9.87 4.73 0.80
CA GLY A 97 10.60 5.98 0.77
C GLY A 97 11.54 6.07 1.97
N LYS A 98 12.49 6.99 1.88
CA LYS A 98 13.47 7.25 2.95
C LYS A 98 13.30 8.68 3.42
N SER A 99 12.23 8.90 4.17
CA SER A 99 11.84 10.24 4.61
C SER A 99 12.88 10.80 5.58
N PRO A 100 13.40 12.02 5.32
CA PRO A 100 14.32 12.65 6.24
C PRO A 100 13.56 13.26 7.43
N ILE A 101 14.22 13.31 8.58
CA ILE A 101 13.87 14.16 9.71
C ILE A 101 14.98 15.21 9.81
N VAL A 102 14.59 16.48 9.75
CA VAL A 102 15.51 17.61 9.88
C VAL A 102 15.37 18.16 11.29
N VAL A 103 16.47 18.18 12.04
CA VAL A 103 16.53 18.67 13.41
C VAL A 103 17.46 19.89 13.44
N PHE A 104 16.94 21.00 13.95
CA PHE A 104 17.66 22.26 14.09
C PHE A 104 18.47 22.28 15.40
N ASP A 105 19.42 23.22 15.51
CA ASP A 105 20.33 23.34 16.66
C ASP A 105 19.66 23.85 17.94
N ASP A 106 18.45 24.40 17.82
CA ASP A 106 17.62 24.87 18.93
C ASP A 106 16.71 23.77 19.54
N VAL A 107 16.77 22.54 19.03
CA VAL A 107 15.99 21.41 19.52
C VAL A 107 16.72 20.71 20.68
N ASP A 108 16.05 20.57 21.82
CA ASP A 108 16.55 19.81 22.98
C ASP A 108 16.28 18.31 22.78
N ILE A 109 17.25 17.66 22.14
CA ILE A 109 17.17 16.26 21.70
C ILE A 109 16.96 15.28 22.87
N ASP A 110 17.50 15.59 24.06
CA ASP A 110 17.45 14.72 25.24
C ASP A 110 16.08 14.76 25.95
N LYS A 111 15.33 15.85 25.82
CA LYS A 111 13.97 15.94 26.38
C LYS A 111 12.91 15.27 25.53
N GLU A 112 13.09 15.28 24.21
CA GLU A 112 12.00 14.98 23.28
C GLU A 112 12.07 13.57 22.67
N ASN A 113 13.09 12.76 23.01
CA ASN A 113 13.31 11.39 22.48
C ASN A 113 13.18 11.33 20.94
N LEU A 114 13.62 12.39 20.24
CA LEU A 114 13.38 12.56 18.81
C LEU A 114 14.28 11.72 17.91
N ILE A 115 15.31 11.10 18.49
CA ILE A 115 16.27 10.26 17.78
C ILE A 115 16.10 8.80 18.20
N ASP A 116 15.64 8.01 17.23
CA ASP A 116 15.77 6.56 17.18
C ASP A 116 17.27 6.19 17.11
N GLU A 117 17.66 5.08 17.76
CA GLU A 117 18.99 4.45 17.69
C GLU A 117 19.51 4.23 16.26
N ASN A 118 18.63 4.19 15.25
CA ASN A 118 18.96 4.03 13.84
C ASN A 118 19.27 5.35 13.10
N ALA A 119 19.14 6.51 13.75
CA ALA A 119 19.41 7.80 13.15
C ALA A 119 20.92 8.03 12.98
N LYS A 120 21.43 7.99 11.74
CA LYS A 120 22.85 8.22 11.45
C LYS A 120 23.17 9.71 11.37
N CYS A 121 24.01 10.19 12.28
CA CYS A 121 24.61 11.52 12.24
C CYS A 121 25.66 11.60 11.12
N LEU A 122 25.42 12.42 10.10
CA LEU A 122 26.36 12.63 8.99
C LEU A 122 27.33 13.79 9.24
N ASN A 123 27.04 14.72 10.16
CA ASN A 123 27.96 15.79 10.58
C ASN A 123 27.50 16.53 11.86
N PRO A 124 28.24 16.51 12.98
CA PRO A 124 27.86 17.17 14.23
C PRO A 124 28.01 18.71 14.24
N SER A 125 28.50 19.33 13.15
CA SER A 125 28.77 20.79 13.07
C SER A 125 27.76 21.57 12.21
N LYS A 126 26.67 20.94 11.76
CA LYS A 126 25.63 21.49 10.88
C LYS A 126 24.25 20.91 11.27
N PRO A 127 23.12 21.53 10.86
CA PRO A 127 21.78 21.00 11.11
C PRO A 127 21.70 19.50 10.78
N PHE A 128 21.16 18.73 11.71
CA PHE A 128 21.11 17.27 11.64
C PHE A 128 20.03 16.83 10.66
N ILE A 129 20.40 16.01 9.68
CA ILE A 129 19.46 15.34 8.78
C ILE A 129 19.55 13.84 9.06
N GLY A 130 18.61 13.33 9.85
CA GLY A 130 18.43 11.89 10.06
C GLY A 130 17.58 11.31 8.93
N PHE A 131 17.84 10.06 8.53
CA PHE A 131 17.01 9.35 7.56
C PHE A 131 16.27 8.21 8.23
N TRP A 132 14.95 8.18 8.11
CA TRP A 132 14.12 7.06 8.57
C TRP A 132 13.96 6.02 7.46
N ASP A 133 14.17 4.74 7.78
CA ASP A 133 13.97 3.64 6.83
C ASP A 133 12.64 2.92 7.11
N PHE A 134 11.68 3.05 6.20
CA PHE A 134 10.36 2.45 6.35
C PHE A 134 10.21 1.28 5.37
N HIS A 135 10.59 0.07 5.81
CA HIS A 135 10.34 -1.16 5.07
C HIS A 135 8.84 -1.56 5.16
N ARG A 136 8.00 -1.08 4.23
CA ARG A 136 6.61 -1.57 4.11
C ARG A 136 6.53 -2.90 3.37
N ASN A 137 5.94 -3.90 4.01
CA ASN A 137 5.41 -5.09 3.35
C ASN A 137 4.18 -4.74 2.48
N THR A 138 4.09 -5.42 1.34
CA THR A 138 3.18 -5.22 0.20
C THR A 138 1.68 -5.37 0.55
N GLN A 139 0.81 -4.52 0.00
CA GLN A 139 -0.64 -4.73 -0.11
C GLN A 139 -1.17 -4.11 -1.42
N LEU A 140 -1.83 -4.91 -2.27
CA LEU A 140 -2.45 -4.47 -3.52
C LEU A 140 -3.97 -4.46 -3.33
N SER A 141 -4.63 -3.36 -3.67
CA SER A 141 -6.09 -3.28 -3.68
C SER A 141 -6.54 -2.73 -5.03
N LEU A 142 -7.32 -3.51 -5.75
CA LEU A 142 -7.78 -3.12 -7.08
C LEU A 142 -9.24 -2.72 -7.00
N ILE A 143 -9.56 -1.65 -7.71
CA ILE A 143 -10.87 -1.01 -7.68
C ILE A 143 -11.42 -1.14 -9.09
N ARG A 144 -12.54 -1.85 -9.22
CA ARG A 144 -13.34 -1.92 -10.45
C ARG A 144 -14.48 -0.92 -10.31
N LEU A 145 -14.49 0.08 -11.18
CA LEU A 145 -15.52 1.11 -11.24
C LEU A 145 -16.66 0.56 -12.08
N LEU A 146 -17.71 0.03 -11.45
CA LEU A 146 -18.97 -0.15 -12.18
C LEU A 146 -19.55 1.25 -12.38
N GLN A 147 -19.55 1.74 -13.63
CA GLN A 147 -20.57 2.69 -14.08
C GLN A 147 -21.77 1.91 -14.59
#